data_AF-A0A954SGX3-F1
#
_entry.id   AF-A0A954SGX3-F1
#
_cell.length_a   1.000
_cell.length_b   1.000
_cell.length_c   1.000
_cell.angle_alpha   90.00
_cell.angle_beta   90.00
_cell.angle_gamma   90.00
#
_symmetry.space_group_name_H-M   'P 1'
#
loop_
_entity.id
_entity.type
_entity.pdbx_description
1 polymer ?
#
loop_
_entity_poly.entity_id
_entity_poly.type
_entity_poly.pdbx_seq_one_letter_code
_entity_poly.pdbx_strand_id
1 'polypeptide(L)'
;MKNNNQRLWIVSTLLTAALELLTCLFRFGFRFESTLDTASTIGWLTCGVRIHHGYIGGVLMLAASLAWARWPRLSWWGLAVGLGLYFSDMMHHFVVLQLVVGSPEFDLFYPAQ
;
A
#
# COMPACT_ATOMS: atom_id res chain seq x y z
N MET A 1 21.83 20.22 -8.85
CA MET A 1 21.78 19.15 -7.84
C MET A 1 20.35 19.07 -7.31
N LYS A 2 19.62 17.96 -7.50
CA LYS A 2 18.26 17.84 -6.93
C LYS A 2 18.35 17.75 -5.40
N ASN A 3 17.52 18.51 -4.69
CA ASN A 3 17.46 18.46 -3.22
C ASN A 3 16.94 17.08 -2.75
N ASN A 4 17.26 16.69 -1.51
CA ASN A 4 16.88 15.37 -0.99
C ASN A 4 15.36 15.16 -0.93
N ASN A 5 14.59 16.23 -0.78
CA ASN A 5 13.12 16.19 -0.73
C ASN A 5 12.53 15.86 -2.12
N GLN A 6 13.04 16.49 -3.17
CA GLN A 6 12.64 16.24 -4.55
C GLN A 6 12.98 14.80 -4.95
N ARG A 7 14.14 14.29 -4.50
CA ARG A 7 14.49 12.87 -4.70
C ARG A 7 13.49 11.95 -4.00
N LEU A 8 13.10 12.26 -2.76
CA LEU A 8 12.14 11.46 -2.00
C LEU A 8 10.80 11.39 -2.73
N TRP A 9 10.28 12.54 -3.16
CA TRP A 9 9.04 12.59 -3.92
C TRP A 9 9.12 11.83 -5.24
N ILE A 10 10.17 12.03 -6.04
CA ILE A 10 10.36 11.30 -7.30
C ILE A 10 10.37 9.79 -7.06
N VAL A 11 11.18 9.31 -6.10
CA VAL A 11 11.28 7.88 -5.81
C VAL A 11 9.95 7.33 -5.30
N SER A 12 9.28 8.04 -4.39
CA SER A 12 7.99 7.61 -3.85
C SER A 12 6.92 7.54 -4.93
N THR A 13 6.83 8.54 -5.83
CA THR A 13 5.89 8.54 -6.96
C THR A 13 6.16 7.39 -7.93
N LEU A 14 7.43 7.11 -8.25
CA LEU A 14 7.78 5.97 -9.10
C LEU A 14 7.42 4.64 -8.43
N LEU A 15 7.65 4.51 -7.12
CA LEU A 15 7.25 3.34 -6.35
C LEU A 15 5.72 3.18 -6.30
N THR A 16 4.97 4.26 -6.05
CA THR A 16 3.51 4.26 -6.11
C THR A 16 3.01 3.75 -7.47
N ALA A 17 3.53 4.30 -8.57
CA ALA A 17 3.13 3.87 -9.91
C ALA A 17 3.48 2.40 -10.18
N ALA A 18 4.68 1.95 -9.78
CA ALA A 18 5.10 0.56 -9.97
C ALA A 18 4.26 -0.43 -9.15
N LEU A 19 3.99 -0.12 -7.87
CA LEU A 19 3.14 -0.92 -7.00
C LEU A 19 1.70 -0.94 -7.50
N GLU A 20 1.18 0.18 -7.97
CA GLU A 20 -0.17 0.26 -8.51
C GLU A 20 -0.32 -0.58 -9.78
N LEU A 21 0.63 -0.48 -10.71
CA LEU A 21 0.65 -1.31 -11.90
C LEU A 21 0.70 -2.80 -11.57
N LEU A 22 1.51 -3.17 -10.57
CA LEU A 22 1.58 -4.55 -10.09
C LEU A 22 0.25 -5.00 -9.47
N THR A 23 -0.38 -4.15 -8.67
CA THR A 23 -1.68 -4.41 -8.03
C THR A 23 -2.78 -4.55 -9.08
N CYS A 24 -2.82 -3.66 -10.07
CA CYS A 24 -3.71 -3.75 -11.23
C CYS A 24 -3.48 -5.02 -12.05
N LEU A 25 -2.22 -5.42 -12.27
CA LEU A 25 -1.89 -6.65 -12.99
C LEU A 25 -2.45 -7.88 -12.26
N PHE A 26 -2.27 -7.96 -10.94
CA PHE A 26 -2.83 -9.06 -10.16
C PHE A 26 -4.37 -9.02 -10.13
N ARG A 27 -4.95 -7.85 -9.89
CA ARG A 27 -6.40 -7.69 -9.80
C ARG A 27 -7.11 -7.97 -11.12
N PHE A 28 -6.66 -7.38 -12.22
CA PHE A 28 -7.37 -7.44 -13.50
C PHE A 28 -6.77 -8.44 -14.49
N GLY A 29 -5.47 -8.69 -14.41
CA GLY A 29 -4.78 -9.69 -15.25
C GLY A 29 -4.97 -11.11 -14.72
N PHE A 30 -4.72 -11.32 -13.43
CA PHE A 30 -4.85 -12.63 -12.78
C PHE A 30 -6.17 -12.86 -12.05
N ARG A 31 -7.04 -11.83 -11.98
CA ARG A 31 -8.36 -11.88 -11.32
C ARG A 31 -8.29 -12.20 -9.83
N PHE A 32 -7.24 -11.76 -9.14
CA PHE A 32 -7.12 -11.93 -7.70
C PHE A 32 -8.06 -10.98 -6.97
N GLU A 33 -8.89 -11.53 -6.09
CA GLU A 33 -9.78 -10.79 -5.21
C GLU A 33 -9.40 -11.11 -3.77
N SER A 34 -8.84 -10.12 -3.04
CA SER A 34 -8.35 -10.40 -1.68
C SER A 34 -9.45 -10.93 -0.77
N THR A 35 -10.70 -10.50 -0.99
CA THR A 35 -11.90 -10.96 -0.26
C THR A 35 -12.15 -12.47 -0.41
N LEU A 36 -11.82 -13.06 -1.55
CA LEU A 36 -12.02 -14.49 -1.81
C LEU A 36 -10.73 -15.28 -1.58
N ASP A 37 -9.61 -14.79 -2.11
CA ASP A 37 -8.36 -15.54 -2.19
C ASP A 37 -7.56 -15.52 -0.89
N THR A 38 -7.77 -14.52 -0.02
CA THR A 38 -6.98 -14.36 1.22
C THR A 38 -7.79 -14.57 2.51
N ALA A 39 -9.12 -14.65 2.43
CA ALA A 39 -9.98 -14.81 3.60
C ALA A 39 -9.70 -16.11 4.37
N SER A 40 -9.45 -17.22 3.67
CA SER A 40 -9.23 -18.55 4.28
C SER A 40 -7.83 -18.74 4.88
N THR A 41 -6.88 -17.84 4.60
CA THR A 41 -5.49 -17.93 5.06
C THR A 41 -5.13 -16.73 5.93
N ILE A 42 -4.93 -15.57 5.30
CA ILE A 42 -4.61 -14.31 5.98
C ILE A 42 -5.75 -13.95 6.93
N GLY A 43 -7.00 -14.03 6.48
CA GLY A 43 -8.16 -13.68 7.29
C GLY A 43 -8.29 -14.48 8.57
N TRP A 44 -7.94 -15.77 8.58
CA TRP A 44 -7.89 -16.54 9.82
C TRP A 44 -6.74 -16.11 10.74
N LEU A 45 -5.54 -15.91 10.17
CA LEU A 45 -4.34 -15.49 10.92
C LEU A 45 -4.47 -14.11 11.55
N THR A 46 -5.25 -13.22 10.94
CA THR A 46 -5.48 -11.84 11.40
C THR A 46 -6.79 -11.68 12.17
N CYS A 47 -7.42 -12.78 12.58
CA CYS A 47 -8.71 -12.78 13.28
C CYS A 47 -9.81 -11.98 12.53
N GLY A 48 -9.80 -12.07 11.20
CA GLY A 48 -10.77 -11.44 10.31
C GLY A 48 -10.39 -10.04 9.84
N VAL A 49 -9.24 -9.49 10.23
CA VAL A 49 -8.79 -8.16 9.79
C VAL A 49 -8.19 -8.23 8.38
N ARG A 50 -8.67 -7.39 7.46
CA ARG A 50 -8.07 -7.27 6.13
C ARG A 50 -6.82 -6.41 6.21
N ILE A 51 -5.71 -6.97 5.74
CA ILE A 51 -4.43 -6.24 5.72
C ILE A 51 -4.29 -5.55 4.37
N HIS A 52 -4.47 -4.24 4.37
CA HIS A 52 -4.15 -3.38 3.25
C HIS A 52 -2.65 -3.06 3.29
N HIS A 53 -1.98 -3.07 2.15
CA HIS A 53 -0.56 -2.67 2.09
C HIS A 53 -0.37 -1.21 2.47
N GLY A 54 -1.42 -0.39 2.42
CA GLY A 54 -1.42 0.97 2.96
C GLY A 54 -1.20 1.05 4.47
N TYR A 55 -1.65 0.06 5.25
CA TYR A 55 -1.39 0.00 6.70
C TYR A 55 0.09 -0.23 6.99
N ILE A 56 0.72 -1.14 6.23
CA ILE A 56 2.16 -1.40 6.29
C ILE A 56 2.91 -0.11 5.91
N GLY A 57 2.45 0.59 4.87
CA GLY A 57 2.99 1.89 4.47
C GLY A 57 2.96 2.93 5.59
N GLY A 58 1.81 3.09 6.25
CA GLY A 58 1.63 4.02 7.36
C GLY A 58 2.52 3.72 8.57
N VAL A 59 2.60 2.44 8.97
CA VAL A 59 3.50 2.00 10.06
C VAL A 59 4.95 2.27 9.70
N LEU A 60 5.36 1.97 8.47
CA LEU A 60 6.72 2.20 8.01
C LEU A 60 7.08 3.70 7.97
N MET A 61 6.14 4.56 7.55
CA MET A 61 6.33 6.01 7.59
C MET A 61 6.53 6.53 9.02
N LEU A 62 5.73 6.04 9.98
CA LEU A 62 5.87 6.40 11.39
C LEU A 62 7.21 5.93 11.95
N ALA A 63 7.56 4.66 11.75
CA ALA A 63 8.82 4.08 12.21
C ALA A 63 10.03 4.82 11.61
N ALA A 64 10.01 5.12 10.32
CA ALA A 64 11.05 5.87 9.65
C ALA A 64 11.21 7.29 10.22
N SER A 65 10.11 7.97 10.52
CA SER A 65 10.11 9.31 11.11
C SER A 65 10.73 9.30 12.51
N LEU A 66 10.37 8.33 13.35
CA LEU A 66 10.92 8.18 14.71
C LEU A 66 12.40 7.79 14.69
N ALA A 67 12.83 6.99 13.73
CA ALA A 67 14.22 6.56 13.58
C ALA A 67 15.14 7.60 12.94
N TRP A 68 14.62 8.74 12.45
CA TRP A 68 15.34 9.67 11.59
C TRP A 68 16.64 10.19 12.19
N ALA A 69 16.61 10.58 13.46
CA ALA A 69 17.78 11.11 14.16
C ALA A 69 18.92 10.07 14.28
N ARG A 70 18.57 8.78 14.37
CA ARG A 70 19.53 7.71 14.61
C ARG A 70 20.03 7.04 13.32
N TRP A 71 19.16 6.90 12.32
CA TRP A 71 19.43 6.18 11.07
C TRP A 71 18.84 6.90 9.83
N PRO A 72 19.31 8.12 9.49
CA PRO A 72 18.67 8.97 8.48
C PRO A 72 18.59 8.33 7.09
N ARG A 73 19.59 7.53 6.69
CA ARG A 73 19.58 6.84 5.39
C ARG A 73 18.52 5.73 5.33
N LEU A 74 18.37 4.95 6.40
CA LEU A 74 17.36 3.90 6.48
C LEU A 74 15.97 4.52 6.54
N SER A 75 15.80 5.56 7.37
CA SER A 75 14.56 6.31 7.47
C SER A 75 14.16 6.97 6.15
N TRP A 76 15.10 7.47 5.36
CA TRP A 76 14.79 8.03 4.04
C TRP A 76 14.17 6.97 3.12
N TRP A 77 14.76 5.77 3.05
CA TRP A 77 14.20 4.66 2.27
C TRP A 77 12.88 4.14 2.85
N GLY A 78 12.78 4.07 4.17
CA GLY A 78 11.55 3.69 4.87
C GLY A 78 10.40 4.65 4.54
N LEU A 79 10.65 5.97 4.53
CA LEU A 79 9.67 6.95 4.08
C LEU A 79 9.32 6.77 2.59
N ALA A 80 10.31 6.57 1.72
CA ALA A 80 10.06 6.41 0.29
C ALA A 80 9.17 5.20 -0.02
N VAL A 81 9.48 4.05 0.59
CA VAL A 81 8.71 2.81 0.45
C VAL A 81 7.35 2.94 1.13
N GLY A 82 7.30 3.55 2.32
CA GLY A 82 6.06 3.74 3.08
C GLY A 82 5.06 4.63 2.34
N LEU A 83 5.52 5.74 1.77
CA LEU A 83 4.73 6.61 0.90
C LEU A 83 4.27 5.86 -0.36
N GLY A 84 5.16 5.09 -0.98
CA GLY A 84 4.86 4.26 -2.14
C GLY A 84 3.69 3.30 -1.90
N LEU A 85 3.78 2.52 -0.83
CA LEU A 85 2.76 1.56 -0.40
C LEU A 85 1.44 2.25 -0.04
N TYR A 86 1.50 3.29 0.80
CA TYR A 86 0.31 4.02 1.24
C TYR A 86 -0.44 4.65 0.06
N PHE A 87 0.25 5.40 -0.79
CA PHE A 87 -0.43 6.05 -1.91
C PHE A 87 -0.88 5.07 -2.98
N SER A 88 -0.17 3.97 -3.23
CA SER A 88 -0.65 2.94 -4.15
C SER A 88 -1.94 2.33 -3.61
N ASP A 89 -2.00 1.93 -2.34
CA ASP A 89 -3.21 1.38 -1.73
C ASP A 89 -4.41 2.34 -1.83
N MET A 90 -4.20 3.61 -1.49
CA MET A 90 -5.24 4.63 -1.58
C MET A 90 -5.71 4.86 -3.03
N MET A 91 -4.79 4.91 -3.99
CA MET A 91 -5.16 5.05 -5.41
C MET A 91 -5.88 3.80 -5.92
N HIS A 92 -5.43 2.61 -5.55
CA HIS A 92 -6.06 1.37 -5.96
C HIS A 92 -7.52 1.33 -5.52
N HIS A 93 -7.77 1.53 -4.22
CA HIS A 93 -9.10 1.42 -3.65
C HIS A 93 -9.99 2.60 -4.03
N PHE A 94 -9.53 3.84 -3.86
CA PHE A 94 -10.39 5.02 -3.98
C PHE A 94 -10.41 5.63 -5.38
N VAL A 95 -9.51 5.24 -6.29
CA VAL A 95 -9.49 5.73 -7.68
C VAL A 95 -9.72 4.59 -8.65
N VAL A 96 -8.88 3.56 -8.65
CA VAL A 96 -8.92 2.51 -9.67
C VAL A 96 -10.15 1.62 -9.51
N LEU A 97 -10.33 0.98 -8.35
CA LEU A 97 -11.50 0.13 -8.09
C LEU A 97 -12.78 0.95 -8.12
N GLN A 98 -12.78 2.14 -7.53
CA GLN A 98 -13.94 3.03 -7.58
C GLN A 98 -14.39 3.36 -9.01
N LEU A 99 -13.47 3.62 -9.95
CA LEU A 99 -13.81 3.98 -11.33
C LEU A 99 -14.08 2.76 -12.22
N VAL A 100 -13.38 1.64 -12.00
CA VAL A 100 -13.45 0.46 -12.88
C VAL A 100 -14.48 -0.56 -12.39
N VAL A 101 -14.55 -0.80 -11.08
CA VAL A 101 -15.44 -1.79 -10.45
C VAL A 101 -16.71 -1.12 -9.90
N GLY A 102 -16.61 0.16 -9.51
CA GLY A 102 -17.73 0.93 -8.94
C GLY A 102 -17.81 0.87 -7.41
N SER A 103 -16.90 0.15 -6.76
CA SER A 103 -16.76 0.09 -5.31
C SER A 103 -15.28 0.16 -4.91
N PRO A 104 -14.95 0.71 -3.73
CA PRO A 104 -13.57 0.84 -3.31
C PRO A 104 -13.02 -0.43 -2.64
N GLU A 105 -13.88 -1.39 -2.25
CA GLU A 105 -13.51 -2.63 -1.57
C GLU A 105 -12.55 -2.46 -0.37
N PHE A 106 -12.69 -1.35 0.37
CA PHE A 106 -11.84 -0.95 1.49
C PHE A 106 -12.48 -1.31 2.84
N ASP A 107 -12.63 -2.60 3.12
CA ASP A 107 -13.23 -3.09 4.36
C ASP A 107 -12.16 -3.38 5.41
N LEU A 108 -12.40 -2.97 6.66
CA LEU A 108 -11.50 -3.29 7.78
C LEU A 108 -11.50 -4.79 8.12
N PHE A 109 -12.64 -5.44 7.93
CA PHE A 109 -12.83 -6.86 8.21
C PHE A 109 -13.26 -7.60 6.95
N TYR A 110 -12.94 -8.88 6.86
CA TYR A 110 -13.50 -9.72 5.81
C TYR A 110 -15.04 -9.75 5.98
N PRO A 111 -15.81 -9.50 4.91
CA PRO A 111 -17.26 -9.58 4.98
C PRO A 111 -17.69 -11.00 5.36
N ALA A 112 -18.75 -11.11 6.15
CA ALA A 112 -19.37 -12.40 6.43
C ALA A 112 -19.86 -13.01 5.11
N GLN A 113 -19.37 -14.21 4.79
CA GLN A 113 -19.79 -14.99 3.63
C GLN A 113 -21.14 -15.66 3.89
#